data_AF-A0A0L0UJR7-F1
#
_entry.id   AF-A0A0L0UJR7-F1
#
_cell.length_a   1.000
_cell.length_b   1.000
_cell.length_c   1.000
_cell.angle_alpha   90.00
_cell.angle_beta   90.00
_cell.angle_gamma   90.00
#
_symmetry.space_group_name_H-M   'P 1'
#
loop_
_entity.id
_entity.type
_entity.pdbx_description
1 polymer ?
#
loop_
_entity_poly.entity_id
_entity_poly.type
_entity_poly.pdbx_seq_one_letter_code
_entity_poly.pdbx_strand_id
1 'polypeptide(L)'
;MQEVNQVTAQYIPFTQASSSIFFILQQLNVLNHFYQFSLQYFLDILKFVLPDENNWHLLGVRDPRERLTVVFNNICLITFEQTSRALLHRDHLVLAMSLAQLQAQASGDKIDDDDVSYLSE
;
A
#
# COMPACT_ATOMS: atom_id res chain seq x y z
N MET A 1 7.05 -22.86 18.12
CA MET A 1 5.63 -22.49 17.92
C MET A 1 5.33 -21.07 18.45
N GLN A 2 5.69 -20.72 19.69
CA GLN A 2 5.46 -19.37 20.24
C GLN A 2 6.19 -18.23 19.50
N GLU A 3 7.47 -18.40 19.14
CA GLU A 3 8.20 -17.40 18.33
C GLU A 3 7.57 -17.19 16.96
N VAL A 4 7.16 -18.27 16.28
CA VAL A 4 6.48 -18.17 14.98
C VAL A 4 5.18 -17.37 15.11
N ASN A 5 4.38 -17.62 16.16
CA ASN A 5 3.14 -16.86 16.38
C ASN A 5 3.42 -15.37 16.71
N GLN A 6 4.47 -15.08 17.47
CA GLN A 6 4.88 -13.70 17.77
C GLN A 6 5.40 -12.96 16.54
N VAL A 7 6.14 -13.63 15.67
CA VAL A 7 6.61 -13.07 14.41
C VAL A 7 5.42 -12.86 13.47
N THR A 8 4.56 -13.87 13.28
CA THR A 8 3.33 -13.75 12.46
C THR A 8 2.45 -12.60 12.92
N ALA A 9 2.24 -12.43 14.23
CA ALA A 9 1.43 -11.34 14.79
C ALA A 9 1.97 -9.94 14.42
N GLN A 10 3.29 -9.79 14.24
CA GLN A 10 3.89 -8.52 13.83
C GLN A 10 3.62 -8.16 12.36
N TYR A 11 3.44 -9.16 11.50
CA TYR A 11 3.16 -8.95 10.07
C TYR A 11 1.67 -8.84 9.74
N ILE A 12 0.76 -9.24 10.64
CA ILE A 12 -0.70 -9.11 10.43
C ILE A 12 -1.12 -7.71 9.93
N PRO A 13 -0.75 -6.59 10.59
CA PRO A 13 -1.18 -5.26 10.14
C PRO A 13 -0.64 -4.92 8.75
N PHE A 14 0.61 -5.34 8.46
CA PHE A 14 1.21 -5.17 7.14
C PHE A 14 0.47 -5.97 6.05
N THR A 15 0.15 -7.24 6.33
CA THR A 15 -0.58 -8.11 5.39
C THR A 15 -1.99 -7.59 5.12
N GLN A 16 -2.68 -7.08 6.15
CA GLN A 16 -3.98 -6.44 6.00
C GLN A 16 -3.89 -5.19 5.11
N ALA A 17 -2.95 -4.28 5.40
CA ALA A 17 -2.77 -3.07 4.60
C ALA A 17 -2.36 -3.38 3.16
N SER A 18 -1.50 -4.39 2.95
CA SER A 18 -1.12 -4.87 1.62
C SER A 18 -2.33 -5.38 0.82
N SER A 19 -3.26 -6.06 1.49
CA SER A 19 -4.51 -6.53 0.87
C SER A 19 -5.39 -5.35 0.46
N SER A 20 -5.48 -4.31 1.31
CA SER A 20 -6.20 -3.08 1.00
C SER A 20 -5.64 -2.36 -0.23
N ILE A 21 -4.31 -2.29 -0.41
CA ILE A 21 -3.71 -1.71 -1.63
C ILE A 21 -4.18 -2.47 -2.87
N PHE A 22 -4.18 -3.80 -2.84
CA PHE A 22 -4.67 -4.60 -3.96
C PHE A 22 -6.15 -4.32 -4.27
N PHE A 23 -7.00 -4.19 -3.26
CA PHE A 23 -8.41 -3.86 -3.47
C PHE A 23 -8.61 -2.44 -4.02
N ILE A 24 -7.82 -1.45 -3.59
CA ILE A 24 -7.82 -0.11 -4.19
C ILE A 24 -7.52 -0.22 -5.69
N LEU A 25 -6.51 -0.99 -6.08
CA LEU A 25 -6.17 -1.21 -7.49
C LEU A 25 -7.32 -1.88 -8.27
N GLN A 26 -8.01 -2.86 -7.68
CA GLN A 26 -9.20 -3.47 -8.31
C GLN A 26 -10.31 -2.44 -8.53
N GLN A 27 -10.54 -1.56 -7.55
CA GLN A 27 -11.64 -0.61 -7.57
C GLN A 27 -11.48 0.48 -8.64
N LEU A 28 -10.25 0.72 -9.13
CA LEU A 28 -10.00 1.62 -10.26
C LEU A 28 -10.76 1.19 -11.52
N ASN A 29 -11.09 -0.10 -11.68
CA ASN A 29 -11.89 -0.58 -12.81
C ASN A 29 -13.27 0.11 -12.90
N VAL A 30 -13.82 0.54 -11.76
CA VAL A 30 -15.10 1.26 -11.70
C VAL A 30 -15.00 2.65 -12.34
N LEU A 31 -13.85 3.31 -12.21
CA LEU A 31 -13.60 4.61 -12.84
C LEU A 31 -13.42 4.48 -14.35
N ASN A 32 -12.74 3.43 -14.79
CA ASN A 32 -12.53 3.13 -16.19
C ASN A 32 -12.30 1.62 -16.39
N HIS A 33 -13.07 1.00 -17.28
CA HIS A 33 -12.97 -0.43 -17.58
C HIS A 33 -11.58 -0.87 -18.08
N PHE A 34 -10.77 0.05 -18.63
CA PHE A 34 -9.39 -0.23 -19.04
C PHE A 34 -8.42 -0.40 -17.87
N TYR A 35 -8.78 0.05 -16.67
CA TYR A 35 -7.97 -0.11 -15.46
C TYR A 35 -8.18 -1.52 -14.90
N GLN A 36 -7.46 -2.49 -15.45
CA GLN A 36 -7.50 -3.89 -15.04
C GLN A 36 -6.12 -4.29 -14.52
N PHE A 37 -5.94 -4.22 -13.20
CA PHE A 37 -4.72 -4.65 -12.55
C PHE A 37 -4.86 -6.09 -12.10
N SER A 38 -3.91 -6.95 -12.44
CA SER A 38 -3.93 -8.35 -12.00
C SER A 38 -3.31 -8.49 -10.62
N LEU A 39 -3.61 -9.59 -9.93
CA LEU A 39 -2.89 -9.94 -8.70
C LEU A 39 -1.38 -10.06 -8.96
N GLN A 40 -0.99 -10.58 -10.13
CA GLN A 40 0.40 -10.70 -10.52
C GLN A 40 1.10 -9.33 -10.56
N TYR A 41 0.45 -8.32 -11.15
CA TYR A 41 0.96 -6.95 -11.16
C TYR A 41 1.25 -6.43 -9.75
N PHE A 42 0.31 -6.63 -8.81
CA PHE A 42 0.52 -6.23 -7.42
C PHE A 42 1.65 -7.03 -6.74
N LEU A 43 1.73 -8.34 -6.97
CA LEU A 43 2.81 -9.17 -6.43
C LEU A 43 4.18 -8.75 -6.94
N ASP A 44 4.28 -8.28 -8.19
CA ASP A 44 5.53 -7.79 -8.75
C ASP A 44 5.96 -6.46 -8.11
N ILE A 45 5.02 -5.56 -7.80
CA ILE A 45 5.28 -4.36 -6.98
C ILE A 45 5.77 -4.79 -5.59
N LEU A 46 5.10 -5.74 -4.95
CA LEU A 46 5.44 -6.19 -3.61
C LEU A 46 6.83 -6.83 -3.54
N LYS A 47 7.20 -7.62 -4.55
CA LYS A 47 8.56 -8.18 -4.70
C LYS A 47 9.61 -7.09 -4.92
N PHE A 48 9.28 -6.05 -5.66
CA PHE A 48 10.20 -4.93 -5.90
C PHE A 48 10.45 -4.10 -4.62
N VAL A 49 9.43 -3.95 -3.77
CA VAL A 49 9.54 -3.21 -2.51
C VAL A 49 10.21 -4.04 -1.41
N LEU A 50 9.94 -5.35 -1.37
CA LEU A 50 10.61 -6.25 -0.44
C LEU A 50 12.12 -6.29 -0.77
N PRO A 51 12.99 -6.25 0.24
CA PRO A 51 14.43 -6.35 0.01
C PRO A 51 14.77 -7.70 -0.64
N ASP A 52 15.15 -7.65 -1.90
CA ASP A 52 16.21 -8.53 -2.38
C ASP A 52 17.52 -8.10 -1.69
N GLU A 53 18.51 -8.99 -1.59
CA GLU A 53 19.71 -8.87 -0.73
C GLU A 53 20.59 -7.61 -0.95
N ASN A 54 20.20 -6.72 -1.87
CA ASN A 54 20.93 -5.55 -2.35
C ASN A 54 20.21 -4.20 -2.14
N ASN A 55 19.13 -4.15 -1.34
CA ASN A 55 18.31 -2.94 -1.22
C ASN A 55 18.96 -1.87 -0.31
N TRP A 56 19.51 -0.82 -0.92
CA TRP A 56 20.24 0.26 -0.26
C TRP A 56 19.41 1.05 0.78
N HIS A 57 18.08 1.07 0.64
CA HIS A 57 17.18 1.79 1.55
C HIS A 57 16.99 1.13 2.92
N LEU A 58 17.50 -0.10 3.09
CA LEU A 58 17.48 -0.86 4.34
C LEU A 58 18.89 -1.03 4.95
N LEU A 59 19.92 -0.41 4.34
CA LEU A 59 21.28 -0.33 4.88
C LEU A 59 21.28 0.55 6.15
N GLY A 60 20.93 -0.04 7.29
CA GLY A 60 21.10 0.59 8.60
C GLY A 60 19.96 0.37 9.59
N VAL A 61 18.76 0.02 9.12
CA VAL A 61 17.60 -0.20 10.01
C VAL A 61 17.66 -1.62 10.57
N ARG A 62 18.00 -1.73 11.86
CA ARG A 62 18.11 -3.03 12.56
C ARG A 62 16.80 -3.48 13.19
N ASP A 63 15.88 -2.57 13.48
CA ASP A 63 14.59 -2.90 14.10
C ASP A 63 13.59 -3.45 13.04
N PRO A 64 13.09 -4.68 13.20
CA PRO A 64 12.06 -5.24 12.33
C PRO A 64 10.80 -4.37 12.18
N ARG A 65 10.40 -3.63 13.21
CA ARG A 65 9.19 -2.80 13.18
C ARG A 65 9.37 -1.56 12.31
N GLU A 66 10.49 -0.87 12.48
CA GLU A 66 10.84 0.30 11.69
C GLU A 66 11.01 -0.08 10.21
N ARG A 67 11.61 -1.24 9.93
CA ARG A 67 11.70 -1.79 8.57
C ARG A 67 10.32 -1.99 7.95
N LEU A 68 9.36 -2.52 8.69
CA LEU A 68 8.00 -2.74 8.19
C LEU A 68 7.30 -1.44 7.84
N THR A 69 7.46 -0.39 8.65
CA THR A 69 6.92 0.94 8.36
C THR A 69 7.54 1.54 7.10
N VAL A 70 8.86 1.43 6.94
CA VAL A 70 9.57 1.90 5.73
C VAL A 70 9.10 1.14 4.48
N VAL A 71 9.00 -0.19 4.56
CA VAL A 71 8.48 -1.03 3.47
C VAL A 71 7.05 -0.65 3.13
N PHE A 72 6.21 -0.38 4.14
CA PHE A 72 4.83 0.04 3.95
C PHE A 72 4.71 1.40 3.22
N ASN A 73 5.50 2.39 3.62
CA ASN A 73 5.49 3.68 2.93
C ASN A 73 6.01 3.55 1.48
N ASN A 74 7.03 2.72 1.27
CA ASN A 74 7.58 2.46 -0.07
C ASN A 74 6.59 1.75 -0.99
N ILE A 75 5.82 0.76 -0.49
CA ILE A 75 4.82 0.09 -1.34
C ILE A 75 3.73 1.06 -1.79
N CYS A 76 3.27 1.96 -0.93
CA CYS A 76 2.30 2.98 -1.30
C CYS A 76 2.87 3.93 -2.38
N LEU A 77 4.11 4.41 -2.19
CA LEU A 77 4.75 5.33 -3.13
C LEU A 77 5.01 4.68 -4.50
N ILE A 78 5.60 3.47 -4.51
CA ILE A 78 5.90 2.75 -5.75
C ILE A 78 4.62 2.33 -6.46
N THR A 79 3.58 1.93 -5.73
CA THR A 79 2.25 1.67 -6.32
C THR A 79 1.72 2.93 -7.00
N PHE A 80 1.75 4.08 -6.33
CA PHE A 80 1.33 5.34 -6.94
C PHE A 80 2.13 5.67 -8.21
N GLU A 81 3.46 5.61 -8.15
CA GLU A 81 4.33 5.97 -9.28
C GLU A 81 4.13 5.05 -10.49
N GLN A 82 4.00 3.74 -10.27
CA GLN A 82 3.80 2.78 -11.36
C GLN A 82 2.38 2.82 -11.92
N THR A 83 1.38 2.82 -11.04
CA THR A 83 -0.03 2.76 -11.44
C THR A 83 -0.47 4.07 -12.10
N SER A 84 0.00 5.24 -11.63
CA SER A 84 -0.33 6.53 -12.25
C SER A 84 0.04 6.62 -13.73
N ARG A 85 1.12 5.94 -14.17
CA ARG A 85 1.51 5.89 -15.59
C ARG A 85 0.48 5.20 -16.49
N ALA A 86 -0.34 4.30 -15.92
CA ALA A 86 -1.41 3.60 -16.62
C ALA A 86 -2.78 4.32 -16.48
N LEU A 87 -2.87 5.34 -15.64
CA LEU A 87 -4.08 6.10 -15.37
C LEU A 87 -4.11 7.42 -16.15
N LEU A 88 -5.32 7.87 -16.51
CA LEU A 88 -5.54 9.24 -16.95
C LEU A 88 -5.18 10.21 -15.83
N HIS A 89 -4.64 11.38 -16.19
CA HIS A 89 -4.17 12.36 -15.20
C HIS A 89 -5.23 12.79 -14.18
N ARG A 90 -6.50 12.88 -14.60
CA ARG A 90 -7.63 13.20 -13.72
C ARG A 90 -7.85 12.14 -12.62
N ASP A 91 -7.50 10.88 -12.88
CA ASP A 91 -7.70 9.76 -11.97
C ASP A 91 -6.50 9.57 -11.02
N HIS A 92 -5.41 10.32 -11.22
CA HIS A 92 -4.24 10.30 -10.34
C HIS A 92 -4.59 10.74 -8.92
N LEU A 93 -5.45 11.77 -8.78
CA LEU A 93 -5.89 12.26 -7.48
C LEU A 93 -6.69 11.22 -6.70
N VAL A 94 -7.53 10.45 -7.38
CA VAL A 94 -8.33 9.39 -6.74
C VAL A 94 -7.40 8.33 -6.15
N LEU A 95 -6.43 7.84 -6.96
CA LEU A 95 -5.44 6.89 -6.47
C LEU A 95 -4.61 7.46 -5.31
N ALA A 96 -4.14 8.71 -5.43
CA ALA A 96 -3.34 9.36 -4.38
C ALA A 96 -4.12 9.46 -3.06
N MET A 97 -5.39 9.88 -3.11
CA MET A 97 -6.25 9.98 -1.93
C MET A 97 -6.49 8.61 -1.29
N SER A 98 -6.84 7.59 -2.07
CA SER A 98 -7.07 6.24 -1.51
C SER A 98 -5.83 5.68 -0.83
N LEU A 99 -4.64 5.87 -1.41
CA LEU A 99 -3.38 5.44 -0.80
C LEU A 99 -3.00 6.27 0.43
N ALA A 100 -3.31 7.57 0.44
CA ALA A 100 -3.08 8.45 1.59
C ALA A 100 -4.00 8.10 2.76
N GLN A 101 -5.27 7.84 2.50
CA GLN A 101 -6.24 7.37 3.51
C GLN A 101 -5.77 6.07 4.15
N LEU A 102 -5.30 5.12 3.34
CA LEU A 102 -4.75 3.87 3.86
C LEU A 102 -3.50 4.11 4.75
N GLN A 103 -2.61 5.02 4.35
CA GLN A 103 -1.44 5.38 5.15
C GLN A 103 -1.80 6.05 6.48
N ALA A 104 -2.81 6.92 6.49
CA ALA A 104 -3.31 7.56 7.70
C ALA A 104 -3.90 6.53 8.67
N GLN A 105 -4.76 5.63 8.16
CA GLN A 105 -5.33 4.53 8.93
C GLN A 105 -4.25 3.60 9.52
N ALA A 106 -3.21 3.29 8.75
CA ALA A 106 -2.09 2.47 9.21
C ALA A 106 -1.24 3.15 10.30
N SER A 107 -1.18 4.49 10.30
CA SER A 107 -0.46 5.29 11.30
C SER A 107 -1.26 5.50 12.58
N GLY A 108 -2.51 5.03 12.64
CA GLY A 108 -3.42 5.23 13.78
C GLY A 108 -4.15 6.57 13.75
N ASP A 109 -3.89 7.40 12.73
CA ASP A 109 -4.60 8.64 12.47
C ASP A 109 -5.84 8.30 11.62
N LYS A 110 -6.85 7.73 12.27
CA LYS A 110 -8.11 7.43 11.59
C LYS A 110 -8.77 8.75 11.23
N ILE A 111 -8.74 9.08 9.94
CA ILE A 111 -9.62 10.09 9.36
C ILE A 111 -11.04 9.59 9.57
N ASP A 112 -11.90 10.44 10.13
CA ASP A 112 -13.28 10.07 10.39
C ASP A 112 -13.98 9.70 9.08
N ASP A 113 -14.78 8.64 9.10
CA ASP A 113 -15.43 8.13 7.88
C ASP A 113 -16.43 9.17 7.34
N ASP A 114 -17.01 9.97 8.25
CA ASP A 114 -17.86 11.11 7.94
C ASP A 114 -17.11 12.22 7.19
N ASP A 115 -15.85 12.50 7.55
CA ASP A 115 -15.01 13.50 6.85
C ASP A 115 -14.64 13.01 5.44
N VAL A 116 -14.39 11.71 5.27
CA VAL A 116 -14.11 11.11 3.97
C VAL A 116 -15.35 11.12 3.08
N SER A 117 -16.52 10.78 3.63
CA SER A 117 -17.78 10.81 2.92
C SER A 117 -18.09 12.22 2.42
N TYR A 118 -17.90 13.23 3.26
CA TYR A 118 -18.12 14.63 2.91
C TYR A 118 -17.28 15.11 1.72
N LEU A 119 -16.04 14.62 1.60
CA LEU A 119 -15.15 14.96 0.47
C LEU A 119 -15.51 14.23 -0.84
N SER A 120 -16.36 13.21 -0.75
CA SER A 120 -16.78 12.38 -1.89
C SER A 120 -18.16 12.72 -2.46
N GLU A 121 -18.90 13.63 -1.79
CA GLU A 121 -20.14 14.27 -2.27
C GLU A 121 -19.85 15.49 -3.16
#